data_AF-K1RRL7-F1
#
_entry.id   AF-K1RRL7-F1
#
_cell.length_a   1.000
_cell.length_b   1.000
_cell.length_c   1.000
_cell.angle_alpha   90.00
_cell.angle_beta   90.00
_cell.angle_gamma   90.00
#
_symmetry.space_group_name_H-M   'P 1'
#
loop_
_entity.id
_entity.type
_entity.pdbx_description
1 polymer ?
#
loop_
_entity_poly.entity_id
_entity_poly.type
_entity_poly.pdbx_seq_one_letter_code
_entity_poly.pdbx_strand_id
1 'polypeptide(L)'
;MRPDQEEFFTVLYREYFNQIKIYAMAHISDPHRAEEIAQDTFHTAVEKIDTLMKADEPIRWLKRTAKNKIRNEQRTRQRYLKR
;
A
#
# COMPACT_ATOMS: atom_id res chain seq x y z
N MET A 1 1.47 11.94 14.96
CA MET A 1 0.24 12.10 14.16
C MET A 1 -0.74 12.92 14.98
N ARG A 2 -1.52 13.81 14.38
CA ARG A 2 -2.60 14.54 15.09
C ARG A 2 -3.80 13.60 15.34
N PRO A 3 -4.69 13.87 16.32
CA PRO A 3 -5.84 13.01 16.60
C PRO A 3 -6.76 12.79 15.38
N ASP A 4 -7.03 13.83 14.59
CA ASP A 4 -7.84 13.76 13.36
C ASP A 4 -7.21 12.86 12.30
N GLN A 5 -5.89 12.91 12.17
CA GLN A 5 -5.12 12.07 11.26
C GLN A 5 -5.14 10.60 11.71
N GLU A 6 -5.00 10.35 13.01
CA GLU A 6 -4.99 9.01 13.60
C GLU A 6 -6.35 8.32 13.45
N GLU A 7 -7.44 9.04 13.72
CA GLU A 7 -8.80 8.53 13.52
C GLU A 7 -9.06 8.19 12.06
N PHE A 8 -8.75 9.12 11.14
CA PHE A 8 -8.86 8.90 9.71
C PHE A 8 -8.06 7.67 9.26
N PHE A 9 -6.79 7.57 9.68
CA PHE A 9 -5.93 6.45 9.32
C PHE A 9 -6.44 5.12 9.87
N THR A 10 -6.92 5.09 11.12
CA THR A 10 -7.41 3.87 11.77
C THR A 10 -8.63 3.31 11.05
N VAL A 11 -9.59 4.17 10.67
CA VAL A 11 -10.76 3.78 9.87
C VAL A 11 -10.31 3.23 8.52
N LEU A 12 -9.45 3.99 7.82
CA LEU A 12 -8.96 3.62 6.50
C LEU A 12 -8.19 2.28 6.51
N TYR A 13 -7.36 2.05 7.53
CA TYR A 13 -6.59 0.82 7.69
C TYR A 13 -7.50 -0.38 7.89
N ARG A 14 -8.47 -0.27 8.82
CA ARG A 14 -9.42 -1.36 9.09
C ARG A 14 -10.25 -1.72 7.87
N GLU A 15 -10.64 -0.73 7.07
CA GLU A 15 -11.48 -0.93 5.89
C GLU A 15 -10.72 -1.50 4.69
N TYR A 16 -9.49 -1.01 4.45
CA TYR A 16 -8.81 -1.23 3.16
C TYR A 16 -7.56 -2.11 3.25
N PHE A 17 -7.02 -2.43 4.43
CA PHE A 17 -5.80 -3.24 4.51
C PHE A 17 -5.93 -4.59 3.79
N ASN A 18 -7.00 -5.33 4.08
CA ASN A 18 -7.23 -6.62 3.43
C ASN A 18 -7.49 -6.47 1.92
N GLN A 19 -8.18 -5.41 1.50
CA GLN A 19 -8.41 -5.14 0.08
C GLN A 19 -7.11 -4.87 -0.68
N ILE A 20 -6.18 -4.13 -0.08
CA ILE A 20 -4.86 -3.86 -0.65
C ILE A 20 -4.00 -5.13 -0.65
N LYS A 21 -4.07 -5.96 0.39
CA LYS A 21 -3.40 -7.27 0.41
C LYS A 21 -3.90 -8.18 -0.71
N ILE A 22 -5.22 -8.33 -0.88
CA ILE A 22 -5.82 -9.10 -1.98
C ILE A 22 -5.41 -8.52 -3.34
N TYR A 23 -5.41 -7.19 -3.48
CA TYR A 23 -4.94 -6.53 -4.69
C TYR A 23 -3.48 -6.86 -5.01
N ALA A 24 -2.59 -6.88 -4.00
CA ALA A 24 -1.20 -7.27 -4.18
C ALA A 24 -1.04 -8.76 -4.52
N MET A 25 -1.82 -9.65 -3.88
CA MET A 25 -1.83 -11.09 -4.16
C MET A 25 -2.22 -11.40 -5.62
N ALA A 26 -3.10 -10.60 -6.22
CA ALA A 26 -3.46 -10.76 -7.63
C ALA A 26 -2.28 -10.48 -8.60
N HIS A 27 -1.21 -9.84 -8.13
CA HIS A 27 -0.03 -9.49 -8.92
C HIS A 27 1.26 -10.20 -8.49
N ILE A 28 1.31 -10.71 -7.26
CA ILE A 28 2.46 -11.37 -6.66
C ILE A 28 1.99 -12.71 -6.10
N SER A 29 2.45 -13.82 -6.68
CA SER A 29 2.08 -15.19 -6.30
C SER A 29 2.69 -15.68 -4.97
N ASP A 30 3.05 -14.75 -4.08
CA ASP A 30 3.62 -15.02 -2.76
C ASP A 30 2.81 -14.23 -1.71
N PRO A 31 2.05 -14.92 -0.84
CA PRO A 31 1.22 -14.28 0.18
C PRO A 31 1.99 -13.43 1.19
N HIS A 32 3.21 -13.82 1.57
CA HIS A 32 4.03 -13.06 2.52
C HIS A 32 4.46 -11.73 1.89
N ARG A 33 4.89 -11.78 0.64
CA ARG A 33 5.33 -10.58 -0.09
C ARG A 33 4.15 -9.66 -0.42
N ALA A 34 2.98 -10.21 -0.69
CA ALA A 34 1.77 -9.42 -0.85
C ALA A 34 1.38 -8.68 0.43
N GLU A 35 1.58 -9.31 1.60
CA GLU A 35 1.38 -8.67 2.90
C GLU A 35 2.41 -7.57 3.17
N GLU A 36 3.70 -7.80 2.87
CA GLU A 36 4.73 -6.76 2.95
C GLU A 36 4.38 -5.54 2.08
N ILE A 37 3.91 -5.75 0.85
CA ILE A 37 3.46 -4.67 -0.03
C ILE A 37 2.29 -3.89 0.57
N ALA A 38 1.34 -4.58 1.21
CA ALA A 38 0.23 -3.92 1.89
C ALA A 38 0.74 -3.10 3.09
N GLN A 39 1.60 -3.66 3.94
CA GLN A 39 2.23 -2.95 5.05
C GLN A 39 3.00 -1.71 4.57
N ASP A 40 3.84 -1.83 3.55
CA ASP A 40 4.58 -0.73 2.92
C ASP A 40 3.66 0.35 2.35
N THR A 41 2.51 -0.05 1.81
CA THR A 41 1.52 0.89 1.27
C THR A 41 0.92 1.73 2.39
N PHE A 42 0.54 1.11 3.52
CA PHE A 42 -0.01 1.82 4.66
C PHE A 42 1.06 2.59 5.45
N HIS A 43 2.31 2.12 5.46
CA HIS A 43 3.42 2.91 5.97
C HIS A 43 3.58 4.23 5.18
N THR A 44 3.61 4.15 3.84
CA THR A 44 3.62 5.34 2.99
C THR A 44 2.36 6.20 3.14
N ALA A 45 1.21 5.61 3.47
CA ALA A 45 -0.01 6.35 3.79
C ALA A 45 0.14 7.21 5.06
N VAL A 46 0.78 6.68 6.12
CA VAL A 46 1.10 7.44 7.34
C VAL A 46 2.09 8.56 7.02
N GLU A 47 3.16 8.26 6.28
CA GLU A 47 4.17 9.26 5.88
C GLU A 47 3.57 10.44 5.09
N LYS A 48 2.50 10.18 4.33
CA LYS A 48 1.85 11.15 3.44
C LYS A 48 0.41 11.45 3.85
N ILE A 49 0.10 11.36 5.15
CA ILE A 49 -1.27 11.42 5.65
C ILE A 49 -2.01 12.70 5.24
N ASP A 50 -1.34 13.86 5.28
CA ASP A 50 -1.96 15.14 4.87
C ASP A 50 -2.31 15.18 3.38
N THR A 51 -1.57 14.45 2.54
CA THR A 51 -1.90 14.30 1.11
C THR A 51 -3.07 13.34 0.92
N LEU A 52 -3.10 12.25 1.68
CA LEU A 52 -4.13 11.23 1.59
C LEU A 52 -5.49 11.73 2.08
N MET A 53 -5.53 12.51 3.17
CA MET A 53 -6.76 13.14 3.68
C MET A 53 -7.37 14.16 2.70
N LYS A 54 -6.57 14.70 1.78
CA LYS A 54 -7.02 15.63 0.73
C LYS A 54 -7.37 14.92 -0.59
N ALA A 55 -7.19 13.60 -0.68
CA ALA A 55 -7.50 12.87 -1.90
C ALA A 55 -9.02 12.71 -2.04
N ASP A 56 -9.55 12.97 -3.24
CA ASP A 56 -10.98 12.78 -3.54
C ASP A 56 -11.45 11.35 -3.24
N GLU A 57 -10.58 10.36 -3.46
CA GLU A 57 -10.86 8.95 -3.21
C GLU A 57 -9.63 8.24 -2.59
N PRO A 58 -9.57 8.11 -1.25
CA PRO A 58 -8.41 7.53 -0.54
C PRO A 58 -8.04 6.11 -0.99
N ILE A 59 -9.02 5.26 -1.29
CA ILE A 59 -8.77 3.90 -1.80
C ILE A 59 -8.07 3.91 -3.18
N ARG A 60 -8.41 4.86 -4.05
CA ARG A 60 -7.74 5.01 -5.34
C ARG A 60 -6.28 5.39 -5.16
N TRP A 61 -5.99 6.26 -4.18
CA TRP A 61 -4.62 6.60 -3.80
C TRP A 61 -3.86 5.39 -3.28
N LEU A 62 -4.45 4.61 -2.37
CA LEU A 62 -3.84 3.39 -1.81
C LEU A 62 -3.53 2.36 -2.92
N LYS A 63 -4.47 2.10 -3.83
CA LYS A 63 -4.26 1.18 -4.97
C LYS A 63 -3.13 1.66 -5.88
N ARG A 64 -3.03 2.98 -6.14
CA ARG A 64 -1.93 3.55 -6.94
C ARG A 64 -0.58 3.37 -6.25
N THR A 65 -0.52 3.60 -4.93
CA THR A 65 0.69 3.39 -4.13
C THR A 65 1.10 1.92 -4.14
N ALA A 66 0.17 0.99 -3.87
CA ALA A 66 0.42 -0.45 -3.93
C ALA A 66 0.92 -0.89 -5.32
N LYS A 67 0.28 -0.42 -6.40
CA LYS A 67 0.70 -0.72 -7.78
C LYS A 67 2.13 -0.28 -8.07
N ASN A 68 2.57 0.86 -7.53
CA ASN A 68 3.94 1.32 -7.68
C ASN A 68 4.93 0.45 -6.90
N LYS A 69 4.58 0.04 -5.67
CA LYS A 69 5.38 -0.88 -4.84
C LYS A 69 5.54 -2.24 -5.52
N ILE A 70 4.46 -2.82 -6.05
CA ILE A 70 4.47 -4.07 -6.84
C ILE A 70 5.42 -3.96 -8.03
N ARG A 71 5.31 -2.89 -8.83
CA ARG A 71 6.21 -2.67 -9.97
C ARG A 71 7.68 -2.58 -9.55
N ASN A 72 7.96 -1.96 -8.41
CA ASN A 72 9.31 -1.86 -7.89
C ASN A 72 9.85 -3.23 -7.45
N GLU A 73 9.05 -4.01 -6.72
CA GLU A 73 9.38 -5.38 -6.33
C GLU A 73 9.72 -6.23 -7.56
N GLN A 74 8.85 -6.24 -8.57
CA GLN A 74 9.04 -7.03 -9.78
C GLN A 74 10.32 -6.64 -10.52
N ARG A 75 10.63 -5.33 -10.62
CA ARG A 75 11.88 -4.84 -11.23
C ARG A 75 13.11 -5.29 -10.44
N THR A 76 13.06 -5.19 -9.12
CA THR A 76 14.13 -5.61 -8.23
C THR A 76 14.39 -7.12 -8.37
N ARG A 77 13.33 -7.93 -8.39
CA ARG A 77 13.42 -9.38 -8.60
C ARG A 77 14.02 -9.73 -9.96
N GLN A 78 13.60 -9.06 -11.03
CA GLN A 78 14.19 -9.26 -12.36
C GLN A 78 15.68 -8.92 -12.40
N ARG A 79 16.15 -7.93 -11.61
CA ARG A 79 17.58 -7.60 -11.52
C ARG A 79 18.36 -8.68 -10.78
N TYR A 80 17.81 -9.25 -9.71
CA TYR A 80 18.44 -10.35 -8.98
C TYR A 80 18.52 -11.62 -9.81
N LEU A 81 17.50 -11.96 -10.60
CA LEU A 81 17.49 -13.14 -11.47
C LEU A 81 18.40 -13.04 -12.70
N LYS A 82 18.85 -11.83 -13.05
CA LYS A 82 19.77 -11.58 -14.17
C LYS A 82 21.24 -11.50 -13.75
N ARG A 83 21.53 -11.59 -12.45
CA ARG A 83 22.87 -11.63 -11.88
C ARG A 83 23.22 -13.08 -11.57
#